data_AF-A0A522UHB4-F1
#
_entry.id   AF-A0A522UHB4-F1
#
_cell.length_a   1.000
_cell.length_b   1.000
_cell.length_c   1.000
_cell.angle_alpha   90.00
_cell.angle_beta   90.00
_cell.angle_gamma   90.00
#
_symmetry.space_group_name_H-M   'P 1'
#
loop_
_entity.id
_entity.type
_entity.pdbx_description
1 polymer ?
#
loop_
_entity_poly.entity_id
_entity_poly.type
_entity_poly.pdbx_seq_one_letter_code
_entity_poly.pdbx_strand_id
1 'polypeptide(L)'
;MSDLTGETALEQEIAHVGKFIDLKAESHGSHILSEYRILSRLSLYIVMLAWIILGVYLYVVISRAESTSSIVRYFLSTEDLGVKFRALILLAPFILTVVSYLISDRARLLLKTLLAERELRALCDALIVAFANAIDAKSPWTQGHSERVTSYALLIA
;
A
#
# COMPACT_ATOMS: atom_id res chain seq x y z
N MET A 1 -35.85 -6.61 42.38
CA MET A 1 -35.87 -5.29 41.70
C MET A 1 -34.46 -4.67 41.79
N SER A 2 -33.44 -5.43 41.38
CA SER A 2 -32.03 -5.14 41.66
C SER A 2 -31.07 -5.67 40.59
N ASP A 3 -31.56 -5.97 39.38
CA ASP A 3 -30.76 -6.66 38.34
C ASP A 3 -30.57 -5.88 37.03
N LEU A 4 -31.17 -4.69 36.90
CA LEU A 4 -31.10 -3.88 35.66
C LEU A 4 -29.83 -3.02 35.54
N THR A 5 -28.98 -2.96 36.58
CA THR A 5 -27.75 -2.16 36.58
C THR A 5 -26.54 -2.86 35.94
N GLY A 6 -26.59 -4.18 35.76
CA GLY A 6 -25.49 -4.94 35.14
C GLY A 6 -25.48 -4.86 33.61
N GLU A 7 -26.66 -4.73 32.99
CA GLU A 7 -26.83 -4.79 31.55
C GLU A 7 -26.27 -3.54 30.85
N THR A 8 -26.41 -2.37 31.47
CA THR A 8 -25.86 -1.11 30.95
C THR A 8 -24.33 -1.04 31.02
N ALA A 9 -23.71 -1.77 31.95
CA ALA A 9 -22.25 -1.78 32.09
C ALA A 9 -21.58 -2.58 30.96
N LEU A 10 -22.19 -3.71 30.56
CA LEU A 10 -21.70 -4.54 29.46
C LEU A 10 -21.86 -3.87 28.10
N GLU A 11 -22.99 -3.21 27.84
CA GLU A 11 -23.14 -2.45 26.58
C GLU A 11 -22.11 -1.32 26.46
N GLN A 12 -21.80 -0.64 27.57
CA GLN A 12 -20.83 0.43 27.59
C GLN A 12 -19.39 -0.08 27.35
N GLU A 13 -19.08 -1.28 27.85
CA GLU A 13 -17.79 -1.93 27.63
C GLU A 13 -17.64 -2.41 26.18
N ILE A 14 -18.68 -3.02 25.60
CA ILE A 14 -18.70 -3.48 24.20
C ILE A 14 -18.56 -2.29 23.23
N ALA A 15 -19.29 -1.19 23.47
CA ALA A 15 -19.17 0.02 22.66
C ALA A 15 -17.76 0.63 22.73
N HIS A 16 -17.10 0.56 23.89
CA HIS A 16 -15.74 1.03 24.07
C HIS A 16 -14.72 0.15 23.34
N VAL A 17 -14.90 -1.18 23.36
CA VAL A 17 -14.04 -2.13 22.63
C VAL A 17 -14.18 -1.95 21.12
N GLY A 18 -15.40 -1.80 20.60
CA GLY A 18 -15.64 -1.54 19.17
C GLY A 18 -14.95 -0.27 18.68
N LYS A 19 -15.08 0.83 19.44
CA LYS A 19 -14.41 2.11 19.14
C LYS A 19 -12.87 1.99 19.17
N PHE A 20 -12.34 1.17 20.08
CA PHE A 20 -10.90 0.94 20.18
C PHE A 20 -10.34 0.13 19.00
N ILE A 21 -11.09 -0.87 18.52
CA ILE A 21 -10.71 -1.65 17.33
C ILE A 21 -10.72 -0.77 16.08
N ASP A 22 -11.73 0.09 15.93
CA ASP A 22 -11.86 0.99 14.79
C ASP A 22 -10.75 2.05 14.75
N LEU A 23 -10.47 2.68 15.90
CA LEU A 23 -9.33 3.62 16.04
C LEU A 23 -7.98 2.95 15.76
N LYS A 24 -7.82 1.69 16.15
CA LYS A 24 -6.58 0.94 15.88
C LYS A 24 -6.44 0.58 14.40
N ALA A 25 -7.54 0.26 13.72
CA ALA A 25 -7.57 0.00 12.28
C ALA A 25 -7.28 1.27 11.46
N GLU A 26 -7.81 2.41 11.89
CA GLU A 26 -7.60 3.72 11.25
C GLU A 26 -6.15 4.22 11.45
N SER A 27 -5.63 4.08 12.68
CA SER A 27 -4.24 4.39 13.01
C SER A 27 -3.26 3.55 12.17
N HIS A 28 -3.51 2.25 12.02
CA HIS A 28 -2.64 1.37 11.24
C HIS A 28 -2.67 1.70 9.73
N GLY A 29 -3.84 2.08 9.19
CA GLY A 29 -3.95 2.53 7.80
C GLY A 29 -3.19 3.84 7.53
N SER A 30 -3.24 4.78 8.48
CA SER A 30 -2.53 6.05 8.37
C SER A 30 -1.01 5.87 8.37
N HIS A 31 -0.48 4.91 9.15
CA HIS A 31 0.94 4.61 9.21
C HIS A 31 1.45 4.05 7.88
N ILE A 32 0.74 3.07 7.30
CA ILE A 32 1.10 2.45 6.01
C ILE A 32 1.11 3.48 4.87
N LEU A 33 0.14 4.39 4.85
CA LEU A 33 0.08 5.48 3.86
C LEU A 33 1.27 6.46 4.01
N SER A 34 1.70 6.73 5.24
CA SER A 34 2.82 7.62 5.51
C SER A 34 4.16 7.03 5.07
N GLU A 35 4.40 5.75 5.34
CA GLU A 35 5.60 5.04 4.90
C GLU A 35 5.66 4.99 3.37
N TYR A 36 4.52 4.75 2.71
CA TYR A 36 4.44 4.74 1.25
C TYR A 36 4.88 6.06 0.61
N ARG A 37 4.45 7.18 1.21
CA ARG A 37 4.81 8.51 0.74
C ARG A 37 6.32 8.75 0.86
N ILE A 38 6.95 8.21 1.91
CA ILE A 38 8.40 8.32 2.12
C ILE A 38 9.15 7.47 1.09
N LEU A 39 8.74 6.21 0.86
CA LEU A 39 9.37 5.34 -0.14
C LEU A 39 9.27 5.90 -1.56
N SER A 40 8.10 6.45 -1.93
CA SER A 40 7.91 7.09 -3.25
C SER A 40 8.86 8.26 -3.45
N ARG A 41 9.02 9.11 -2.42
CA ARG A 41 9.97 10.24 -2.47
C ARG A 41 11.41 9.77 -2.56
N LEU A 42 11.79 8.72 -1.81
CA LEU A 42 13.13 8.13 -1.88
C LEU A 42 13.45 7.56 -3.26
N SER A 43 12.52 6.82 -3.87
CA SER A 43 12.69 6.29 -5.22
C SER A 43 12.91 7.42 -6.23
N LEU A 44 12.15 8.51 -6.13
CA LEU A 44 12.31 9.67 -7.02
C LEU A 44 13.67 10.36 -6.83
N TYR A 45 14.17 10.46 -5.59
CA TYR A 45 15.52 10.98 -5.32
C TYR A 45 16.61 10.08 -5.90
N ILE A 46 16.48 8.75 -5.81
CA ILE A 46 17.43 7.80 -6.40
C ILE A 46 17.49 7.97 -7.91
N VAL A 47 16.32 8.10 -8.57
CA VAL A 47 16.25 8.34 -10.02
C VAL A 47 16.90 9.67 -10.39
N MET A 48 16.57 10.76 -9.68
CA MET A 48 17.18 12.07 -9.91
C MET A 48 18.70 12.04 -9.75
N LEU A 49 19.19 11.36 -8.72
CA LEU A 49 20.63 11.22 -8.46
C LEU A 49 21.32 10.42 -9.59
N ALA A 50 20.68 9.36 -10.11
CA ALA A 50 21.19 8.61 -11.26
C ALA A 50 21.28 9.50 -12.53
N TRP A 51 20.30 10.36 -12.76
CA TRP A 51 20.33 11.32 -13.87
C TRP A 51 21.40 12.39 -13.70
N ILE A 52 21.63 12.89 -12.47
CA ILE A 52 22.72 13.83 -12.18
C ILE A 52 24.07 13.18 -12.47
N ILE A 53 24.30 11.95 -12.01
CA ILE A 53 25.54 11.21 -12.29
C ILE A 53 25.72 11.01 -13.79
N LEU A 54 24.66 10.64 -14.52
CA LEU A 54 24.69 10.51 -15.98
C LEU A 54 25.03 11.84 -16.66
N GLY A 55 24.41 12.95 -16.22
CA GLY A 55 24.65 14.29 -16.76
C GLY A 55 26.09 14.75 -16.55
N VAL A 56 26.64 14.52 -15.36
CA VAL A 56 28.06 14.80 -15.05
C VAL A 56 28.98 13.94 -15.93
N TYR A 57 28.66 12.66 -16.09
CA TYR A 57 29.43 11.77 -16.97
C TYR A 57 29.43 12.27 -18.42
N LEU A 58 28.26 12.61 -18.96
CA LEU A 58 28.14 13.17 -20.32
C LEU A 58 28.88 14.50 -20.46
N TYR A 59 28.80 15.37 -19.46
CA TYR A 59 29.52 16.65 -19.45
C TYR A 59 31.03 16.46 -19.53
N VAL A 60 31.59 15.51 -18.76
CA VAL A 60 33.02 15.18 -18.80
C VAL A 60 33.42 14.59 -20.17
N VAL A 61 32.59 13.76 -20.77
CA VAL A 61 32.85 13.17 -22.09
C VAL A 61 32.81 14.24 -23.20
N ILE A 62 31.81 15.12 -23.17
CA ILE A 62 31.66 16.19 -24.16
C ILE A 62 32.78 17.21 -24.04
N SER A 63 33.15 17.61 -22.81
CA SER A 63 34.22 18.59 -22.58
C SER A 63 35.60 18.08 -23.00
N ARG A 64 35.81 16.76 -23.06
CA ARG A 64 37.06 16.15 -23.55
C ARG A 64 37.09 15.93 -25.06
N ALA A 65 35.95 15.96 -25.74
CA ALA A 65 35.89 15.70 -27.17
C ALA A 65 35.98 17.00 -27.97
N GLU A 66 37.05 17.16 -28.76
CA GLU A 66 37.27 18.34 -29.59
C GLU A 66 36.29 18.46 -30.77
N SER A 67 35.58 17.38 -31.14
CA SER A 67 34.63 17.36 -32.25
C SER A 67 33.50 16.35 -32.06
N THR A 68 32.29 16.71 -32.49
CA THR A 68 31.06 15.88 -32.41
C THR A 68 31.17 14.58 -33.20
N SER A 69 31.93 14.56 -34.30
CA SER A 69 32.15 13.34 -35.09
C SER A 69 33.01 12.32 -34.32
N SER A 70 33.95 12.80 -33.51
CA SER A 70 34.76 11.98 -32.61
C SER A 70 33.89 11.36 -31.51
N ILE A 71 32.89 12.07 -30.99
CA ILE A 71 31.94 11.53 -29.99
C ILE A 71 31.17 10.35 -30.58
N VAL A 72 30.57 10.51 -31.75
CA VAL A 72 29.77 9.45 -32.40
C VAL A 72 30.63 8.23 -32.71
N ARG A 73 31.86 8.43 -33.23
CA ARG A 73 32.81 7.32 -33.42
C ARG A 73 33.23 6.67 -32.11
N TYR A 74 33.44 7.45 -31.05
CA TYR A 74 33.82 6.94 -29.73
C TYR A 74 32.73 6.07 -29.08
N PHE A 75 31.46 6.31 -29.41
CA PHE A 75 30.32 5.49 -28.97
C PHE A 75 30.04 4.30 -29.90
N LEU A 76 30.31 4.40 -31.20
CA LEU A 76 30.00 3.35 -32.19
C LEU A 76 31.15 2.39 -32.50
N SER A 77 32.38 2.66 -32.07
CA SER A 77 33.54 1.79 -32.38
C SER A 77 33.52 0.50 -31.57
N THR A 78 32.94 -0.56 -32.13
CA THR A 78 32.63 -1.85 -31.49
C THR A 78 33.80 -2.76 -31.12
N GLU A 79 35.05 -2.33 -31.32
CA GLU A 79 36.22 -3.22 -31.20
C GLU A 79 36.70 -3.47 -29.77
N ASP A 80 36.22 -2.71 -28.77
CA ASP A 80 36.69 -2.82 -27.39
C ASP A 80 35.54 -3.09 -26.40
N LEU A 81 35.78 -4.00 -25.43
CA LEU A 81 34.86 -4.32 -24.32
C LEU A 81 34.37 -3.07 -23.57
N GLY A 82 35.14 -1.98 -23.62
CA GLY A 82 34.78 -0.66 -23.08
C GLY A 82 33.49 -0.08 -23.66
N VAL A 83 33.12 -0.39 -24.91
CA VAL A 83 31.90 0.17 -25.53
C VAL A 83 30.63 -0.46 -24.95
N LYS A 84 30.64 -1.77 -24.67
CA LYS A 84 29.51 -2.44 -24.00
C LYS A 84 29.26 -1.86 -22.62
N PHE A 85 30.33 -1.62 -21.85
CA PHE A 85 30.24 -1.02 -20.52
C PHE A 85 29.69 0.42 -20.56
N ARG A 86 30.10 1.22 -21.55
CA ARG A 86 29.62 2.60 -21.74
C ARG A 86 28.15 2.66 -22.15
N ALA A 87 27.73 1.79 -23.07
CA ALA A 87 26.32 1.68 -23.45
C ALA A 87 25.45 1.25 -22.25
N LEU A 88 25.97 0.35 -21.40
CA LEU A 88 25.29 -0.07 -20.17
C LEU A 88 25.10 1.10 -19.18
N ILE A 89 26.12 1.94 -19.00
CA ILE A 89 26.05 3.14 -18.14
C ILE A 89 24.98 4.11 -18.63
N LEU A 90 24.85 4.30 -19.95
CA LEU A 90 23.79 5.12 -20.55
C LEU A 90 22.40 4.52 -20.36
N LEU A 91 22.29 3.19 -20.44
CA LEU A 91 21.01 2.50 -20.32
C LEU A 91 20.54 2.35 -18.86
N ALA A 92 21.48 2.29 -17.91
CA ALA A 92 21.20 2.08 -16.48
C ALA A 92 20.15 3.04 -15.88
N PRO A 93 20.25 4.38 -16.04
CA PRO A 93 19.23 5.29 -15.52
C PRO A 93 17.87 5.11 -16.21
N PHE A 94 17.85 4.71 -17.48
CA PHE A 94 16.61 4.43 -18.19
C PHE A 94 15.91 3.18 -17.61
N ILE A 95 16.65 2.07 -17.44
CA ILE A 95 16.12 0.87 -16.78
C ILE A 95 15.65 1.20 -15.37
N LEU A 96 16.42 1.99 -14.62
CA LEU A 96 16.09 2.38 -13.25
C LEU A 96 14.80 3.21 -13.17
N THR A 97 14.55 4.11 -14.13
CA THR A 97 13.30 4.87 -14.21
C THR A 97 12.10 3.96 -14.46
N VAL A 98 12.22 3.00 -15.37
CA VAL A 98 11.14 2.04 -15.70
C VAL A 98 10.84 1.14 -14.49
N VAL A 99 11.87 0.61 -13.83
CA VAL A 99 11.70 -0.22 -12.63
C VAL A 99 11.09 0.57 -11.48
N SER A 100 11.56 1.80 -11.23
CA SER A 100 11.01 2.67 -10.19
C SER A 100 9.53 2.99 -10.45
N TYR A 101 9.19 3.28 -11.71
CA TYR A 101 7.81 3.50 -12.13
C TYR A 101 6.94 2.26 -11.90
N LEU A 102 7.40 1.07 -12.30
CA LEU A 102 6.67 -0.19 -12.12
C LEU A 102 6.43 -0.52 -10.65
N ILE A 103 7.41 -0.28 -9.78
CA ILE A 103 7.26 -0.46 -8.33
C ILE A 103 6.19 0.49 -7.80
N SER A 104 6.25 1.77 -8.20
CA SER A 104 5.26 2.78 -7.80
C SER A 104 3.84 2.51 -8.33
N ASP A 105 3.70 1.78 -9.43
CA ASP A 105 2.39 1.39 -9.95
C ASP A 105 1.83 0.16 -9.23
N ARG A 106 2.66 -0.88 -9.04
CA ARG A 106 2.26 -2.09 -8.28
C ARG A 106 1.84 -1.76 -6.86
N ALA A 107 2.61 -0.90 -6.21
CA ALA A 107 2.28 -0.22 -4.99
C ALA A 107 0.83 0.28 -4.89
N ARG A 108 0.45 1.09 -5.88
CA ARG A 108 -0.83 1.77 -5.96
C ARG A 108 -1.96 0.77 -6.18
N LEU A 109 -1.71 -0.27 -6.97
CA LEU A 109 -2.67 -1.34 -7.20
C LEU A 109 -2.91 -2.15 -5.91
N LEU A 110 -1.86 -2.54 -5.19
CA LEU A 110 -1.99 -3.25 -3.92
C LEU A 110 -2.81 -2.45 -2.89
N LEU A 111 -2.56 -1.14 -2.78
CA LEU A 111 -3.33 -0.28 -1.87
C LEU A 111 -4.82 -0.28 -2.22
N LYS A 112 -5.15 -0.16 -3.51
CA LYS A 112 -6.55 -0.21 -3.97
C LYS A 112 -7.20 -1.56 -3.66
N THR A 113 -6.48 -2.66 -3.85
CA THR A 113 -6.97 -4.00 -3.53
C THR A 113 -7.26 -4.15 -2.05
N LEU A 114 -6.36 -3.67 -1.17
CA LEU A 114 -6.57 -3.73 0.28
C LEU A 114 -7.76 -2.88 0.75
N LEU A 115 -7.95 -1.70 0.16
CA LEU A 115 -9.12 -0.86 0.46
C LEU A 115 -10.42 -1.52 -0.01
N ALA A 116 -10.43 -2.07 -1.23
CA ALA A 116 -11.59 -2.78 -1.76
C ALA A 116 -11.91 -4.04 -0.94
N GLU A 117 -10.90 -4.78 -0.47
CA GLU A 117 -11.11 -5.94 0.40
C GLU A 117 -11.75 -5.54 1.74
N ARG A 118 -11.29 -4.43 2.34
CA ARG A 118 -11.87 -3.90 3.58
C ARG A 118 -13.32 -3.47 3.40
N GLU A 119 -13.62 -2.74 2.34
CA GLU A 119 -14.97 -2.29 2.03
C GLU A 119 -15.90 -3.50 1.79
N LEU A 120 -15.41 -4.50 1.05
CA LEU A 120 -16.16 -5.72 0.80
C LEU A 120 -16.43 -6.49 2.10
N ARG A 121 -15.45 -6.59 3.00
CA ARG A 121 -15.63 -7.22 4.32
C ARG A 121 -16.67 -6.49 5.16
N ALA A 122 -16.60 -5.16 5.23
CA ALA A 122 -17.58 -4.35 5.96
C ALA A 122 -19.00 -4.52 5.40
N LEU A 123 -19.15 -4.58 4.06
CA LEU A 123 -20.43 -4.83 3.41
C LEU A 123 -20.95 -6.24 3.69
N CYS A 124 -20.08 -7.25 3.67
CA CYS A 124 -20.44 -8.62 4.04
C CYS A 124 -20.92 -8.71 5.49
N ASP A 125 -20.19 -8.08 6.43
CA ASP A 125 -20.55 -8.09 7.85
C ASP A 125 -21.91 -7.39 8.07
N ALA A 126 -22.12 -6.23 7.45
CA ALA A 126 -23.39 -5.53 7.49
C ALA A 126 -24.54 -6.35 6.89
N LEU A 127 -24.29 -7.07 5.81
CA LEU A 127 -25.27 -7.95 5.17
C LEU A 127 -25.64 -9.14 6.07
N ILE A 128 -24.65 -9.77 6.72
CA ILE A 128 -24.88 -10.87 7.67
C ILE A 128 -25.75 -10.39 8.83
N VAL A 129 -25.44 -9.23 9.40
CA VAL A 129 -26.25 -8.62 10.48
C VAL A 129 -27.67 -8.32 9.99
N ALA A 130 -27.82 -7.75 8.79
CA ALA A 130 -29.14 -7.48 8.21
C ALA A 130 -29.96 -8.76 8.00
N PHE A 131 -29.35 -9.85 7.54
CA PHE A 131 -30.01 -11.15 7.41
C PHE A 131 -30.38 -11.76 8.77
N ALA A 132 -29.48 -11.70 9.75
CA ALA A 132 -29.76 -12.17 11.10
C ALA A 132 -30.97 -11.43 11.70
N ASN A 133 -31.00 -10.10 11.56
CA ASN A 133 -32.12 -9.27 11.99
C ASN A 133 -33.42 -9.60 11.25
N ALA A 134 -33.35 -9.87 9.94
CA ALA A 134 -34.52 -10.26 9.15
C ALA A 134 -35.08 -11.64 9.56
N ILE A 135 -34.21 -12.59 9.93
CA ILE A 135 -34.60 -13.91 10.46
C ILE A 135 -35.23 -13.76 11.84
N ASP A 136 -34.60 -13.00 12.74
CA ASP A 136 -35.10 -12.76 14.10
C ASP A 136 -36.47 -12.05 14.07
N ALA A 137 -36.71 -11.15 13.11
CA ALA A 137 -37.99 -10.46 12.94
C ALA A 137 -39.17 -11.40 12.59
N LYS A 138 -38.92 -12.58 12.03
CA LYS A 138 -39.98 -13.54 11.65
C LYS A 138 -40.65 -14.18 12.88
N SER A 139 -39.99 -14.19 14.03
CA SER A 139 -40.48 -14.83 15.24
C SER A 139 -40.12 -13.98 16.47
N PRO A 140 -41.10 -13.44 17.22
CA PRO A 140 -40.81 -12.63 18.39
C PRO A 140 -40.00 -13.37 19.47
N TRP A 141 -40.11 -14.71 19.53
CA TRP A 141 -39.40 -15.53 20.51
C TRP A 141 -37.92 -15.76 20.19
N THR A 142 -37.44 -15.34 19.01
CA THR A 142 -36.02 -15.47 18.59
C THR A 142 -35.23 -14.17 18.68
N GLN A 143 -35.83 -13.07 19.11
CA GLN A 143 -35.16 -11.77 19.18
C GLN A 143 -33.88 -11.82 20.03
N GLY A 144 -32.75 -11.41 19.44
CA GLY A 144 -31.43 -11.37 20.09
C GLY A 144 -30.79 -12.74 20.26
N HIS A 145 -31.36 -13.82 19.71
CA HIS A 145 -30.74 -15.14 19.75
C HIS A 145 -29.41 -15.15 18.99
N SER A 146 -29.37 -14.48 17.83
CA SER A 146 -28.21 -14.39 16.95
C SER A 146 -27.02 -13.68 17.62
N GLU A 147 -27.27 -12.60 18.39
CA GLU A 147 -26.23 -11.94 19.18
C GLU A 147 -25.70 -12.84 20.30
N ARG A 148 -26.59 -13.48 21.07
CA ARG A 148 -26.18 -14.37 22.16
C ARG A 148 -25.31 -15.53 21.66
N VAL A 149 -25.68 -16.14 20.55
CA VAL A 149 -24.89 -17.23 19.94
C VAL A 149 -23.53 -16.72 19.46
N THR A 150 -23.49 -15.55 18.82
CA THR A 150 -22.25 -14.91 18.40
C THR A 150 -21.33 -14.63 19.58
N SER A 151 -21.84 -14.06 20.68
CA SER A 151 -21.07 -13.81 21.90
C SER A 151 -20.52 -15.09 22.52
N TYR A 152 -21.32 -16.16 22.58
CA TYR A 152 -20.83 -17.45 23.07
C TYR A 152 -19.75 -18.05 22.17
N ALA A 153 -19.91 -17.97 20.85
CA ALA A 153 -18.91 -18.47 19.91
C ALA A 153 -17.58 -17.72 20.03
N LEU A 154 -17.61 -16.39 20.17
CA LEU A 154 -16.42 -15.56 20.38
C LEU A 154 -15.71 -15.82 21.72
N LEU A 155 -16.45 -16.20 22.77
CA LEU A 155 -15.85 -16.56 24.06
C LEU A 155 -15.09 -17.90 24.03
N ILE A 156 -15.44 -18.80 23.11
CA ILE A 156 -14.87 -20.16 23.03
C ILE A 156 -13.70 -20.23 22.03
N ALA A 157 -13.64 -19.30 21.06
CA ALA A 157 -12.61 -19.23 20.02
C ALA A 157 -11.29 -18.64 20.52
#